data_AF-A0A1I2E8U3-F1
#
_entry.id   AF-A0A1I2E8U3-F1
#
_cell.length_a   1.000
_cell.length_b   1.000
_cell.length_c   1.000
_cell.angle_alpha   90.00
_cell.angle_beta   90.00
_cell.angle_gamma   90.00
#
_symmetry.space_group_name_H-M   'P 1'
#
loop_
_entity.id
_entity.type
_entity.pdbx_description
1 polymer ?
#
loop_
_entity_poly.entity_id
_entity_poly.type
_entity_poly.pdbx_seq_one_letter_code
_entity_poly.pdbx_strand_id
1 'polypeptide(L)' 'MNGAGHRPDRATYNCVACEKPWPCDPARDHLLDSSPNAVQLSMRLWTELEHAAGPLRDEPPAALFDRFLKWARLDS' A
#
# COMPACT_ATOMS: atom_id res chain seq x y z
N MET A 1 -14.08 11.28 1.17
CA MET A 1 -13.90 10.05 1.97
C MET A 1 -12.58 10.18 2.70
N ASN A 2 -12.52 9.92 4.02
CA ASN A 2 -11.28 10.08 4.77
C ASN A 2 -10.34 8.91 4.44
N GLY A 3 -9.22 9.17 3.77
CA GLY A 3 -8.24 8.15 3.39
C GLY A 3 -7.67 7.34 4.57
N ALA A 4 -7.73 7.88 5.80
CA ALA A 4 -7.38 7.16 7.02
C ALA A 4 -8.27 5.92 7.29
N GLY A 5 -9.49 5.89 6.74
CA GLY A 5 -10.39 4.73 6.82
C GLY A 5 -10.00 3.58 5.90
N HIS A 6 -9.17 3.83 4.89
CA HIS A 6 -8.77 2.85 3.88
C HIS A 6 -7.53 2.07 4.36
N ARG A 7 -7.79 0.95 5.04
CA ARG A 7 -6.77 0.05 5.61
C ARG A 7 -6.82 -1.35 4.97
N PRO A 8 -5.70 -2.10 4.95
CA PRO A 8 -5.68 -3.44 4.36
C PRO A 8 -6.37 -4.44 5.29
N ASP A 9 -7.17 -5.33 4.70
CA ASP A 9 -7.50 -6.62 5.31
C ASP A 9 -6.23 -7.49 5.28
N ARG A 10 -5.80 -8.01 6.43
CA ARG A 10 -4.56 -8.80 6.52
C ARG A 10 -4.67 -10.18 5.86
N ALA A 11 -5.89 -10.69 5.61
CA ALA A 11 -6.10 -11.98 4.98
C ALA A 11 -6.11 -11.91 3.45
N THR A 12 -6.58 -10.80 2.87
CA THR A 12 -6.76 -10.65 1.42
C THR A 12 -5.95 -9.52 0.82
N TYR A 13 -5.46 -8.60 1.66
CA TYR A 13 -4.85 -7.34 1.27
C TYR A 13 -5.74 -6.42 0.42
N ASN A 14 -7.05 -6.67 0.40
CA ASN A 14 -8.01 -5.71 -0.13
C ASN A 14 -8.34 -4.65 0.93
N CYS A 15 -8.77 -3.48 0.48
CA CYS A 15 -9.12 -2.40 1.36
C CYS A 15 -10.46 -2.71 2.05
N VAL A 16 -10.50 -2.63 3.38
CA VAL A 16 -11.75 -2.89 4.14
C VAL A 16 -12.86 -1.86 3.88
N ALA A 17 -12.53 -0.69 3.31
CA ALA A 17 -13.48 0.40 3.09
C ALA A 17 -14.09 0.41 1.68
N CYS A 18 -13.37 -0.12 0.68
CA CYS A 18 -13.81 -0.07 -0.71
C CYS A 18 -13.54 -1.35 -1.51
N GLU A 19 -13.02 -2.39 -0.87
CA GLU A 19 -12.79 -3.74 -1.40
C GLU A 19 -11.79 -3.82 -2.57
N LYS A 20 -11.26 -2.69 -3.03
CA LYS A 20 -10.18 -2.62 -4.01
C LYS A 20 -8.85 -3.06 -3.42
N PRO A 21 -7.88 -3.48 -4.25
CA PRO A 21 -6.51 -3.75 -3.82
C PRO A 21 -5.93 -2.60 -3.00
N TRP A 22 -5.54 -2.86 -1.75
CA TRP A 22 -4.84 -1.87 -0.92
C TRP A 22 -3.33 -1.85 -1.26
N PRO A 23 -2.65 -0.70 -1.40
CA PRO A 23 -3.17 0.66 -1.25
C PRO A 23 -4.02 1.10 -2.45
N CYS A 24 -5.28 1.44 -2.20
CA CYS A 24 -6.19 2.06 -3.17
C CYS A 24 -5.97 3.59 -3.20
N ASP A 25 -6.48 4.30 -4.21
CA ASP A 25 -6.18 5.74 -4.40
C ASP A 25 -6.40 6.59 -3.13
N PRO A 26 -7.53 6.49 -2.39
CA PRO A 26 -7.70 7.27 -1.16
C PRO A 26 -6.71 6.91 -0.04
N ALA A 27 -6.23 5.66 -0.01
CA ALA A 27 -5.18 5.25 0.90
C ALA A 27 -3.83 5.84 0.49
N ARG A 28 -3.52 5.86 -0.82
CA ARG A 28 -2.29 6.45 -1.34
C ARG A 28 -2.21 7.93 -1.02
N ASP A 29 -3.28 8.68 -1.28
CA ASP A 29 -3.35 10.11 -0.95
C ASP A 29 -3.11 10.34 0.55
N HIS A 30 -3.79 9.57 1.40
CA HIS A 30 -3.57 9.68 2.85
C HIS A 30 -2.16 9.26 3.29
N LEU A 31 -1.58 8.22 2.67
CA LEU A 31 -0.22 7.78 2.95
C LEU A 31 0.80 8.85 2.57
N LEU A 32 0.60 9.56 1.46
CA LEU A 32 1.43 10.69 1.04
C LEU A 32 1.28 11.85 2.03
N ASP A 33 0.06 12.28 2.33
CA ASP A 33 -0.22 13.39 3.24
C ASP A 33 0.25 13.13 4.68
N SER A 34 0.18 11.88 5.14
CA SER A 34 0.54 11.50 6.52
C SER A 34 2.02 11.12 6.69
N SER A 35 2.76 10.95 5.60
CA SER A 35 4.18 10.57 5.67
C SER A 35 5.06 11.82 5.66
N PRO A 36 6.01 11.98 6.60
CA PRO A 36 6.85 13.18 6.64
C PRO A 36 7.78 13.33 5.44
N ASN A 37 8.15 12.23 4.77
CA ASN A 37 8.94 12.21 3.54
C ASN A 37 8.80 10.87 2.80
N ALA A 38 9.29 10.84 1.56
CA ALA A 38 9.23 9.66 0.69
C ALA A 38 10.02 8.45 1.22
N VAL A 39 11.09 8.67 1.99
CA VAL A 39 11.87 7.58 2.61
C VAL A 39 11.03 6.86 3.67
N GLN A 40 10.39 7.62 4.57
CA GLN A 40 9.51 7.05 5.60
C GLN A 40 8.30 6.35 4.99
N LEU A 41 7.71 6.92 3.93
CA LEU A 41 6.66 6.27 3.16
C LEU A 41 7.14 4.94 2.56
N SER A 42 8.30 4.94 1.91
CA SER A 42 8.88 3.75 1.30
C SER A 42 9.16 2.66 2.33
N MET A 43 9.73 3.00 3.48
CA MET A 43 9.98 2.05 4.58
C MET A 43 8.68 1.43 5.09
N ARG A 44 7.64 2.24 5.30
CA ARG A 44 6.32 1.75 5.71
C ARG A 44 5.73 0.80 4.68
N LEU A 45 5.83 1.14 3.39
CA LEU A 45 5.30 0.32 2.30
C LEU A 45 6.10 -0.97 2.08
N TRP A 46 7.39 -0.99 2.39
CA TRP A 46 8.18 -2.22 2.45
C TRP A 46 7.67 -3.18 3.53
N THR A 47 7.43 -2.70 4.74
CA THR A 47 6.84 -3.54 5.81
C THR A 47 5.47 -4.08 5.38
N GLU A 48 4.66 -3.27 4.71
CA GLU A 48 3.37 -3.73 4.19
C GLU A 48 3.49 -4.74 3.05
N LEU A 49 4.50 -4.61 2.18
CA LEU A 49 4.81 -5.60 1.15
C LEU A 49 5.20 -6.96 1.77
N GLU A 50 6.04 -6.96 2.80
CA GLU A 50 6.46 -8.19 3.50
C GLU A 50 5.26 -8.93 4.09
N HIS A 51 4.35 -8.19 4.74
CA HIS A 51 3.10 -8.75 5.24
C HIS A 51 2.17 -9.23 4.10
N ALA A 52 2.14 -8.54 2.96
CA ALA A 52 1.32 -8.90 1.80
C ALA A 52 1.83 -10.14 1.06
N ALA A 53 3.13 -10.43 1.12
CA ALA A 53 3.75 -11.53 0.39
C ALA A 53 3.20 -12.91 0.78
N GLY A 54 2.70 -13.08 2.01
CA GLY A 54 2.06 -14.32 2.44
C GLY A 54 0.68 -14.50 1.79
N PRO A 55 -0.29 -13.59 2.07
CA PRO A 55 -1.63 -13.63 1.48
C PRO A 55 -1.65 -13.58 -0.05
N LEU A 56 -0.70 -12.86 -0.66
CA LEU A 56 -0.61 -12.68 -2.12
C LEU A 56 0.52 -13.51 -2.73
N ARG A 57 0.87 -14.66 -2.15
CA ARG A 57 2.00 -15.50 -2.61
C ARG A 57 1.92 -15.95 -4.06
N ASP A 58 0.71 -16.00 -4.61
CA ASP A 58 0.44 -16.44 -5.99
C ASP A 58 0.61 -15.28 -7.00
N GLU A 59 0.75 -14.03 -6.52
CA GLU A 59 1.02 -12.87 -7.36
C GLU A 59 2.51 -12.77 -7.72
N PRO A 60 2.85 -12.32 -8.94
CA PRO A 60 4.24 -12.08 -9.32
C PRO A 60 4.91 -11.03 -8.41
N PRO A 61 6.17 -11.23 -7.97
CA PRO A 61 6.88 -10.25 -7.16
C PRO A 61 6.93 -8.84 -7.78
N ALA A 62 7.02 -8.76 -9.11
CA ALA A 62 6.99 -7.49 -9.83
C ALA A 62 5.63 -6.77 -9.69
N ALA A 63 4.52 -7.51 -9.66
CA ALA A 63 3.19 -6.92 -9.46
C ALA A 63 3.03 -6.35 -8.04
N LEU A 64 3.57 -7.05 -7.03
CA LEU A 64 3.61 -6.55 -5.66
C LEU A 64 4.49 -5.30 -5.55
N PHE A 65 5.67 -5.31 -6.18
CA PHE A 65 6.54 -4.13 -6.23
C PHE A 65 5.84 -2.92 -6.87
N ASP A 66 5.19 -3.11 -8.02
CA ASP A 66 4.47 -2.03 -8.72
C ASP A 66 3.31 -1.47 -7.87
N ARG A 67 2.61 -2.35 -7.17
CA ARG A 67 1.47 -1.99 -6.31
C ARG A 67 1.89 -1.20 -5.07
N PHE A 68 2.98 -1.57 -4.42
CA PHE A 68 3.39 -0.97 -3.14
C PHE A 68 4.44 0.12 -3.29
N LEU A 69 5.43 -0.01 -4.18
CA LEU A 69 6.65 0.82 -4.13
C LEU A 69 6.88 1.72 -5.34
N LYS A 70 6.35 1.36 -6.52
CA LYS A 70 6.61 2.12 -7.76
C LYS A 70 6.11 3.56 -7.69
N TRP A 71 4.90 3.77 -7.17
CA TRP A 71 4.31 5.11 -7.07
C TRP A 71 4.89 5.93 -5.92
N ALA A 72 5.30 5.30 -4.82
CA ALA A 72 5.89 5.98 -3.66
C ALA A 72 7.27 6.61 -3.93
N ARG A 73 7.94 6.20 -5.02
CA ARG A 73 9.24 6.69 -5.45
C ARG A 73 9.18 7.82 -6.48
N LEU A 74 8.03 8.05 -7.11
CA LEU A 74 7.92 9.02 -8.21
C LEU A 74 7.80 10.48 -7.72
N ASP A 75 7.54 10.69 -6.43
CA ASP A 75 7.45 12.01 -5.80
C ASP A 75 8.67 12.35 -4.90
N SER A 76 9.81 11.68 -5.12
CA SER A 76 11.10 11.98 -4.46
C SER A 76 11.96 12.95 -5.26
#